data_AF-A0A1W9V7Q2-F1
#
_entry.id   AF-A0A1W9V7Q2-F1
#
_cell.length_a   1.000
_cell.length_b   1.000
_cell.length_c   1.000
_cell.angle_alpha   90.00
_cell.angle_beta   90.00
_cell.angle_gamma   90.00
#
_symmetry.space_group_name_H-M   'P 1'
#
loop_
_entity.id
_entity.type
_entity.pdbx_description
1 polymer ?
#
loop_
_entity_poly.entity_id
_entity_poly.type
_entity_poly.pdbx_seq_one_letter_code
_entity_poly.pdbx_strand_id
1 'polypeptide(L)' 'MSNISRKQNIPRILILDTGGTISQKPGRNGALEPCSTDYIDMVPRLHDIAQIELIRLERMDSTDMTTALRAVIARQIAE' A
#
# COMPACT_ATOMS: atom_id res chain seq x y z
N MET A 1 -2.66 32.10 -22.32
CA MET A 1 -3.49 31.69 -21.16
C MET A 1 -2.66 30.77 -20.28
N SER A 2 -2.26 31.27 -19.12
CA SER A 2 -1.28 30.64 -18.22
C SER A 2 -1.91 29.51 -17.41
N ASN A 3 -1.50 28.27 -17.63
CA ASN A 3 -1.81 27.13 -16.75
C ASN A 3 -0.89 27.18 -15.52
N ILE A 4 -1.21 28.05 -14.56
CA ILE A 4 -0.53 28.12 -13.27
C ILE A 4 -1.30 27.27 -12.25
N SER A 5 -0.63 26.22 -11.76
CA SER A 5 -0.73 25.61 -10.43
C SER A 5 -2.01 24.85 -10.02
N ARG A 6 -2.17 23.60 -10.49
CA ARG A 6 -2.86 22.54 -9.70
C ARG A 6 -1.90 21.73 -8.81
N LYS A 7 -0.59 21.96 -8.92
CA LYS A 7 0.45 21.21 -8.19
C LYS A 7 0.54 21.53 -6.70
N GLN A 8 -0.18 22.53 -6.18
CA GLN A 8 0.10 23.08 -4.85
C GLN A 8 -0.60 22.41 -3.67
N ASN A 9 -1.35 21.31 -3.85
CA ASN A 9 -1.94 20.62 -2.69
C ASN A 9 -2.18 19.12 -2.92
N ILE A 10 -1.15 18.40 -3.36
CA ILE A 10 -1.24 16.92 -3.49
C ILE A 10 -0.99 16.33 -2.09
N PRO A 11 -1.92 15.56 -1.49
CA PRO A 11 -1.74 15.00 -0.15
C PRO A 11 -0.58 14.02 -0.11
N ARG A 12 0.12 13.99 1.02
CA ARG A 12 1.06 12.93 1.37
C ARG A 12 0.29 11.79 2.00
N ILE A 13 0.41 10.59 1.43
CA ILE A 13 -0.28 9.39 1.88
C ILE A 13 0.76 8.34 2.23
N LEU A 14 0.72 7.86 3.47
CA LEU A 14 1.45 6.69 3.89
C LEU A 14 0.56 5.45 3.69
N ILE A 15 1.09 4.44 3.00
CA ILE A 15 0.47 3.13 2.89
C ILE A 15 1.23 2.16 3.78
N LEU A 16 0.53 1.52 4.71
CA LEU A 16 1.03 0.41 5.51
C LEU A 16 0.55 -0.89 4.85
N ASP A 17 1.44 -1.59 4.14
CA ASP A 17 1.13 -2.87 3.50
C ASP A 17 1.28 -4.02 4.50
N THR A 18 0.14 -4.63 4.84
CA THR A 18 0.03 -5.78 5.75
C THR A 18 -0.22 -7.10 5.03
N GLY A 19 -0.23 -7.12 3.69
CA GLY A 19 -0.55 -8.29 2.88
C GLY A 19 -1.95 -8.22 2.26
N GLY A 20 -2.71 -9.31 2.40
CA GLY A 20 -4.03 -9.47 1.77
C GLY A 20 -4.02 -9.57 0.23
N THR A 21 -5.21 -9.68 -0.35
CA THR A 21 -5.37 -9.98 -1.79
C THR A 21 -4.82 -8.89 -2.72
N ILE A 22 -4.81 -7.63 -2.28
CA ILE A 22 -4.28 -6.51 -3.08
C ILE A 22 -2.77 -6.67 -3.39
N SER A 23 -2.05 -7.38 -2.53
CA SER A 23 -0.62 -7.67 -2.67
C SER A 23 -0.36 -9.11 -3.09
N GLN A 24 -1.35 -9.80 -3.67
CA GLN A 24 -1.24 -11.16 -4.20
C GLN A 24 -1.33 -11.19 -5.73
N LYS A 25 -0.82 -12.27 -6.33
CA LYS A 25 -0.91 -12.57 -7.76
C LYS A 25 -1.38 -14.01 -7.97
N PRO A 26 -1.96 -14.34 -9.13
CA PRO A 26 -2.23 -15.72 -9.50
C PRO A 26 -0.93 -16.54 -9.54
N GLY A 27 -0.88 -17.59 -8.74
CA GLY A 27 0.15 -18.62 -8.74
C GLY A 27 -0.07 -19.66 -9.83
N ARG A 28 0.96 -20.46 -10.11
CA ARG A 28 0.92 -21.44 -11.23
C ARG A 28 -0.09 -22.57 -11.04
N ASN A 29 -0.47 -22.85 -9.80
CA ASN A 29 -1.42 -23.90 -9.41
C ASN A 29 -2.84 -23.36 -9.20
N GLY A 30 -3.11 -22.10 -9.57
CA GLY A 30 -4.40 -21.45 -9.32
C GLY A 30 -4.60 -20.95 -7.87
N ALA A 31 -3.61 -21.15 -6.99
CA ALA A 31 -3.60 -20.50 -5.68
C ALA A 31 -3.14 -19.04 -5.81
N LEU A 32 -3.45 -18.21 -4.81
CA LEU A 32 -2.91 -16.85 -4.71
C LEU A 32 -1.54 -16.90 -4.03
N GLU A 33 -0.55 -16.25 -4.63
CA GLU A 33 0.80 -16.13 -4.09
C GLU A 33 1.10 -14.67 -3.74
N PRO A 34 1.92 -14.39 -2.71
CA PRO A 34 2.40 -13.04 -2.45
C PRO A 34 3.06 -12.45 -3.69
N CYS A 35 2.65 -11.24 -4.04
CA CYS A 35 3.29 -10.46 -5.10
C CYS A 35 4.50 -9.72 -4.49
N SER A 36 5.63 -9.79 -5.17
CA SER A 36 6.84 -9.03 -4.83
C SER A 36 6.82 -7.62 -5.43
N THR A 37 5.94 -7.38 -6.41
CA THR A 37 5.87 -6.13 -7.15
C THR A 37 5.04 -5.13 -6.36
N ASP A 38 5.52 -3.88 -6.29
CA ASP A 38 4.76 -2.77 -5.74
C ASP A 38 3.53 -2.51 -6.61
N TYR A 39 2.34 -2.87 -6.13
CA TYR A 39 1.07 -2.57 -6.81
C TYR A 39 0.90 -1.07 -7.07
N ILE A 40 1.64 -0.22 -6.35
CA ILE A 40 1.76 1.21 -6.61
C ILE A 40 2.29 1.45 -8.03
N ASP A 41 3.30 0.70 -8.47
CA ASP A 41 3.85 0.79 -9.82
C ASP A 41 2.87 0.27 -10.88
N MET A 42 1.96 -0.64 -10.50
CA MET A 42 0.91 -1.14 -11.39
C MET A 42 -0.21 -0.12 -11.62
N VAL A 43 -0.34 0.90 -10.76
CA VAL A 43 -1.38 1.94 -10.88
C VAL A 43 -0.73 3.34 -10.89
N PRO A 44 -0.04 3.73 -11.98
CA PRO A 44 0.70 5.00 -12.04
C PRO A 44 -0.14 6.25 -11.75
N ARG A 45 -1.45 6.18 -12.03
CA ARG A 45 -2.41 7.27 -11.78
C ARG A 45 -2.58 7.61 -10.30
N LEU A 46 -2.15 6.76 -9.38
CA LEU A 46 -2.12 7.09 -7.96
C LEU A 46 -1.24 8.32 -7.68
N HIS A 47 -0.17 8.52 -8.47
CA HIS A 47 0.71 9.69 -8.36
C HIS A 47 0.09 10.98 -8.88
N ASP A 48 -1.03 10.91 -9.62
CA ASP A 48 -1.78 12.10 -10.04
C ASP A 48 -2.52 12.76 -8.86
N ILE A 49 -2.80 11.99 -7.81
CA ILE A 49 -3.66 12.40 -6.70
C ILE A 49 -2.97 12.39 -5.33
N ALA A 50 -1.81 11.74 -5.18
CA ALA A 50 -1.09 11.66 -3.91
C ALA A 50 0.43 11.51 -4.11
N GLN A 51 1.21 12.07 -3.18
CA GLN A 51 2.59 11.63 -2.93
C GLN A 51 2.53 10.42 -2.00
N ILE A 52 2.96 9.26 -2.49
CA ILE A 52 2.81 7.99 -1.76
C ILE A 52 4.14 7.56 -1.16
N GLU A 53 4.10 7.23 0.13
CA GLU A 53 5.15 6.52 0.86
C GLU A 53 4.62 5.14 1.24
N LEU A 54 5.44 4.10 1.14
CA LEU A 54 5.04 2.71 1.43
C LEU A 54 5.94 2.11 2.49
N ILE A 55 5.33 1.58 3.55
CA ILE A 55 5.98 0.73 4.54
C ILE A 55 5.36 -0.65 4.44
N ARG A 56 6.20 -1.66 4.22
CA ARG A 56 5.79 -3.07 4.26
C ARG A 56 5.98 -3.59 5.67
N LEU A 57 4.88 -3.96 6.31
CA LEU A 57 4.90 -4.65 7.59
C LEU A 57 5.01 -6.16 7.36
N GLU A 58 5.02 -6.94 8.45
CA GLU A 58 4.87 -8.38 8.35
C GLU A 58 3.58 -8.71 7.59
N ARG A 59 3.71 -9.37 6.44
CA ARG A 59 2.58 -9.66 5.54
C ARG A 59 1.98 -11.00 5.90
N MET A 60 0.66 -11.03 6.12
CA MET A 60 -0.09 -12.24 6.43
C MET A 60 -1.50 -12.17 5.84
N ASP A 61 -2.20 -13.30 5.78
CA ASP A 61 -3.64 -13.29 5.52
C ASP A 61 -4.35 -12.59 6.70
N SER A 62 -5.38 -11.80 6.39
CA SER A 62 -6.13 -11.09 7.43
C SER A 62 -6.80 -12.03 8.45
N THR A 63 -7.09 -13.26 8.03
CA THR A 63 -7.61 -14.36 8.88
C THR A 63 -6.64 -14.71 9.99
N ASP A 64 -5.34 -14.60 9.72
CA ASP A 64 -4.25 -14.96 10.64
C ASP A 64 -3.70 -13.75 11.42
N MET A 65 -4.33 -12.58 11.29
CA MET A 65 -3.79 -11.33 11.84
C MET A 65 -3.72 -11.31 13.38
N THR A 66 -2.49 -11.23 13.89
CA THR A 66 -2.19 -11.27 15.32
C THR A 66 -2.39 -9.93 16.03
N THR A 67 -2.60 -9.97 17.35
CA THR A 67 -2.61 -8.76 18.21
C THR A 67 -1.29 -8.00 18.16
N ALA A 68 -0.16 -8.71 18.04
CA ALA A 68 1.16 -8.10 17.94
C ALA A 68 1.29 -7.22 16.69
N LEU A 69 0.85 -7.73 15.53
CA LEU A 69 0.84 -6.96 14.28
C LEU A 69 -0.08 -5.73 14.37
N ARG A 70 -1.25 -5.86 15.01
CA ARG A 70 -2.16 -4.72 15.24
C ARG A 70 -1.51 -3.62 16.08
N ALA A 71 -0.73 -3.98 17.10
CA ALA A 71 0.01 -3.02 17.91
C ALA A 71 1.12 -2.31 17.11
N VAL A 72 1.77 -3.01 16.16
CA VAL A 72 2.72 -2.39 15.22
C VAL A 72 2.01 -1.36 14.35
N ILE A 73 0.88 -1.73 13.73
CA ILE A 73 0.08 -0.83 12.88
C ILE A 73 -0.32 0.44 13.65
N ALA A 74 -0.84 0.28 14.86
CA ALA A 74 -1.29 1.40 15.69
C ALA A 74 -0.14 2.38 16.02
N ARG A 75 1.08 1.87 16.29
CA ARG A 75 2.25 2.72 16.51
C ARG A 75 2.61 3.52 15.26
N GLN A 76 2.64 2.85 14.09
CA GLN A 76 2.98 3.50 12.82
C GLN A 76 1.96 4.57 12.39
N ILE A 77 0.69 4.44 12.78
CA ILE A 77 -0.35 5.47 12.53
C ILE A 77 -0.17 6.69 13.43
N ALA A 78 0.36 6.51 14.64
CA ALA A 78 0.48 7.56 15.64
C ALA A 78 1.77 8.40 15.51
N GLU A 79 2.76 7.92 14.75
CA GLU A 79 4.01 8.61 14.40
C GLU A 79 3.77 9.76 13.39
#